data_AF-Q9YDZ7-F1
#
_entry.id   AF-Q9YDZ7-F1
#
_cell.length_a   1.000
_cell.length_b   1.000
_cell.length_c   1.000
_cell.angle_alpha   90.00
_cell.angle_beta   90.00
_cell.angle_gamma   90.00
#
_symmetry.space_group_name_H-M   'P 1'
#
loop_
_entity.id
_entity.type
_entity.pdbx_description
1 polymer ?
#
loop_
_entity_poly.entity_id
_entity_poly.type
_entity_poly.pdbx_seq_one_letter_code
_entity_poly.pdbx_strand_id
1 'polypeptide(L)'
;MVFLREKEGPSGGSGRRIILWPAYFDSTLPRRLGRRVPRDMGVPSPKPEDVAEAARRAGFEAVVEESSYPRLWWRVRRRIVVLAPEDVSKTDIIKAVATELRKIAAARRKRS
;
A
#
# COMPACT_ATOMS: atom_id res chain seq x y z
N MET A 1 -15.96 -17.30 -21.73
CA MET A 1 -15.96 -17.80 -20.34
C MET A 1 -15.18 -16.82 -19.49
N VAL A 2 -15.86 -15.80 -18.95
CA VAL A 2 -15.25 -14.84 -18.01
C VAL A 2 -15.16 -15.54 -16.66
N PHE A 3 -13.99 -16.09 -16.35
CA PHE A 3 -13.72 -16.67 -15.03
C PHE A 3 -13.64 -15.50 -14.05
N LEU A 4 -14.79 -15.14 -13.47
CA LEU A 4 -14.90 -14.30 -12.29
C LEU A 4 -14.20 -15.09 -11.18
N ARG A 5 -12.89 -14.90 -11.04
CA ARG A 5 -12.12 -15.50 -9.95
C ARG A 5 -12.75 -15.00 -8.66
N GLU A 6 -13.44 -15.93 -8.00
CA GLU A 6 -14.08 -15.72 -6.71
C GLU A 6 -13.10 -14.96 -5.82
N LYS A 7 -13.57 -13.81 -5.38
CA LYS A 7 -12.93 -13.04 -4.33
C LYS A 7 -13.13 -13.86 -3.06
N GLU A 8 -12.33 -14.91 -2.89
CA GLU A 8 -11.89 -15.39 -1.58
C GLU A 8 -11.08 -14.24 -0.96
N GLY A 9 -11.78 -13.14 -0.63
CA GLY A 9 -11.31 -12.25 0.42
C GLY A 9 -11.26 -13.08 1.70
N PRO A 10 -10.31 -12.82 2.60
CA PRO A 10 -10.01 -13.74 3.71
C PRO A 10 -11.25 -14.01 4.58
N SER A 11 -11.91 -15.12 4.27
CA SER A 11 -12.89 -15.81 5.08
C SER A 11 -12.17 -16.33 6.32
N GLY A 12 -12.46 -15.78 7.50
CA GLY A 12 -12.07 -16.40 8.76
C GLY A 12 -10.76 -15.90 9.38
N GLY A 13 -10.89 -14.92 10.29
CA GLY A 13 -10.40 -15.07 11.67
C GLY A 13 -8.91 -14.98 12.01
N SER A 14 -7.95 -15.21 11.10
CA SER A 14 -6.50 -15.16 11.43
C SER A 14 -5.69 -14.37 10.40
N GLY A 15 -6.06 -13.11 10.19
CA GLY A 15 -5.21 -12.17 9.45
C GLY A 15 -4.20 -11.49 10.39
N ARG A 16 -2.94 -11.37 9.99
CA ARG A 16 -1.97 -10.56 10.75
C ARG A 16 -2.04 -9.10 10.33
N ARG A 17 -1.87 -8.20 11.31
CA ARG A 17 -1.82 -6.75 11.08
C ARG A 17 -0.46 -6.34 10.55
N ILE A 18 -0.43 -5.74 9.36
CA ILE A 18 0.79 -5.27 8.71
C ILE A 18 0.73 -3.76 8.51
N ILE A 19 1.71 -3.06 9.08
CA ILE A 19 1.84 -1.61 8.90
C ILE A 19 2.60 -1.30 7.63
N LEU A 20 1.95 -0.54 6.74
CA LEU A 20 2.53 0.07 5.55
C LEU A 20 2.60 1.59 5.75
N TRP A 21 3.74 2.17 5.41
CA TRP A 21 3.93 3.61 5.42
C TRP A 21 3.91 4.13 3.98
N PRO A 22 3.33 5.32 3.70
CA PRO A 22 3.37 5.90 2.35
C PRO A 22 4.80 6.01 1.82
N ALA A 23 5.77 6.32 2.68
CA ALA A 23 7.20 6.39 2.36
C ALA A 23 7.76 5.10 1.72
N TYR A 24 7.15 3.93 1.93
CA TYR A 24 7.56 2.68 1.27
C TYR A 24 7.45 2.75 -0.24
N PHE A 25 6.49 3.54 -0.73
CA PHE A 25 6.11 3.67 -2.13
C PHE A 25 6.58 4.98 -2.77
N ASP A 26 7.16 5.89 -1.99
CA ASP A 26 7.56 7.20 -2.48
C ASP A 26 8.82 7.10 -3.35
N SER A 27 8.67 7.28 -4.67
CA SER A 27 9.77 7.21 -5.63
C SER A 27 10.80 8.33 -5.44
N THR A 28 10.41 9.43 -4.80
CA THR A 28 11.29 10.59 -4.52
C THR A 28 12.23 10.32 -3.36
N LEU A 29 11.92 9.33 -2.50
CA LEU A 29 12.75 9.01 -1.35
C LEU A 29 13.85 7.98 -1.69
N PRO A 30 15.07 8.14 -1.17
CA PRO A 30 16.07 7.09 -1.18
C PRO A 30 15.65 5.95 -0.24
N ARG A 31 16.20 4.74 -0.45
CA ARG A 31 15.85 3.56 0.37
C ARG A 31 16.13 3.77 1.86
N ARG A 32 17.21 4.49 2.20
CA ARG A 32 17.57 4.85 3.58
C ARG A 32 16.49 5.64 4.32
N LEU A 33 15.66 6.40 3.61
CA LEU A 33 14.56 7.20 4.18
C LEU A 33 13.21 6.47 4.18
N GLY A 34 13.17 5.21 3.74
CA GLY A 34 11.99 4.36 3.90
C GLY A 34 11.49 3.69 2.62
N ARG A 35 11.89 4.15 1.42
CA ARG A 35 11.44 3.53 0.16
C ARG A 35 11.81 2.05 0.14
N ARG A 36 10.81 1.18 0.05
CA ARG A 36 10.98 -0.28 0.00
C ARG A 36 10.92 -0.82 -1.41
N VAL A 37 10.18 -0.17 -2.31
CA VAL A 37 10.05 -0.59 -3.71
C VAL A 37 11.11 0.04 -4.63
N PRO A 38 11.46 -0.60 -5.75
CA PRO A 38 12.16 0.03 -6.88
C PRO A 38 11.50 1.34 -7.33
N ARG A 39 12.26 2.26 -7.98
CA ARG A 39 11.74 3.62 -8.27
C ARG A 39 10.62 3.60 -9.30
N ASP A 40 10.75 2.73 -10.28
CA ASP A 40 9.79 2.37 -11.32
C ASP A 40 8.49 1.73 -10.77
N MET A 41 8.56 1.10 -9.59
CA MET A 41 7.38 0.61 -8.87
C MET A 41 6.79 1.66 -7.92
N GLY A 42 7.52 2.72 -7.60
CA GLY A 42 7.05 3.79 -6.72
C GLY A 42 6.23 4.87 -7.45
N VAL A 43 5.56 5.71 -6.67
CA VAL A 43 4.89 6.92 -7.15
C VAL A 43 5.43 8.13 -6.38
N PRO A 44 5.52 9.33 -6.97
CA PRO A 44 6.01 10.49 -6.24
C PRO A 44 4.98 10.96 -5.21
N SER A 45 5.41 11.18 -3.96
CA SER A 45 4.57 11.73 -2.88
C SER A 45 3.22 11.00 -2.70
N PRO A 46 3.22 9.68 -2.42
CA PRO A 46 2.00 8.88 -2.28
C PRO A 46 1.13 9.39 -1.13
N LYS A 47 -0.17 9.59 -1.40
CA LYS A 47 -1.13 9.94 -0.35
C LYS A 47 -1.50 8.69 0.47
N PRO A 48 -1.63 8.78 1.80
CA PRO A 48 -2.03 7.65 2.63
C PRO A 48 -3.33 6.97 2.18
N GLU A 49 -4.30 7.75 1.69
CA GLU A 49 -5.59 7.28 1.20
C GLU A 49 -5.44 6.48 -0.10
N ASP A 50 -4.59 6.95 -1.01
CA ASP A 50 -4.32 6.26 -2.27
C ASP A 50 -3.62 4.92 -1.99
N VAL A 51 -2.75 4.84 -0.96
CA VAL A 51 -2.10 3.60 -0.53
C VAL A 51 -3.12 2.62 0.08
N ALA A 52 -4.05 3.09 0.91
CA ALA A 52 -5.10 2.24 1.47
C ALA A 52 -6.06 1.75 0.38
N GLU A 53 -6.41 2.60 -0.58
CA GLU A 53 -7.20 2.21 -1.75
C GLU A 53 -6.47 1.18 -2.62
N ALA A 54 -5.16 1.36 -2.85
CA ALA A 54 -4.35 0.39 -3.57
C ALA A 54 -4.32 -0.96 -2.86
N ALA A 55 -4.23 -0.97 -1.52
CA ALA A 55 -4.29 -2.20 -0.74
C ALA A 55 -5.65 -2.91 -0.85
N ARG A 56 -6.76 -2.16 -0.83
CA ARG A 56 -8.10 -2.69 -1.08
C ARG A 56 -8.25 -3.29 -2.48
N ARG A 57 -7.74 -2.61 -3.51
CA ARG A 57 -7.74 -3.13 -4.90
C ARG A 57 -6.91 -4.39 -5.04
N ALA A 58 -5.81 -4.48 -4.29
CA ALA A 58 -4.97 -5.67 -4.24
C ALA A 58 -5.64 -6.85 -3.48
N GLY A 59 -6.82 -6.65 -2.88
CA GLY A 59 -7.59 -7.69 -2.20
C GLY A 59 -7.39 -7.75 -0.70
N PHE A 60 -6.76 -6.75 -0.09
CA PHE A 60 -6.55 -6.70 1.36
C PHE A 60 -7.50 -5.70 2.03
N GLU A 61 -7.89 -5.99 3.26
CA GLU A 61 -8.55 -4.96 4.07
C GLU A 61 -7.51 -3.94 4.53
N ALA A 62 -7.81 -2.65 4.37
CA ALA A 62 -6.87 -1.59 4.69
C ALA A 62 -7.57 -0.36 5.29
N VAL A 63 -7.09 0.05 6.46
CA VAL A 63 -7.56 1.21 7.22
C VAL A 63 -6.43 2.22 7.34
N VAL A 64 -6.75 3.51 7.16
CA VAL A 64 -5.80 4.59 7.42
C VAL A 64 -5.97 5.03 8.87
N GLU A 65 -4.92 4.86 9.66
CA GLU A 65 -4.87 5.35 11.04
C GLU A 65 -3.93 6.56 11.12
N GLU A 66 -4.24 7.47 12.04
CA GLU A 66 -3.33 8.55 12.43
C GLU A 66 -2.24 8.00 13.35
N SER A 67 -0.98 8.10 12.92
CA SER A 67 0.17 7.66 13.69
C SER A 67 1.44 8.32 13.15
N SER A 68 2.27 8.86 14.04
CA SER A 68 3.53 9.53 13.66
C SER A 68 4.61 8.54 13.29
N TYR A 69 5.15 8.63 12.07
CA TYR A 69 6.28 7.79 11.66
C TYR A 69 7.56 8.25 12.36
N PRO A 70 8.23 7.45 13.20
CA PRO A 70 9.35 7.94 14.02
C PRO A 70 10.48 8.61 13.20
N ARG A 71 10.72 8.16 11.96
CA ARG A 71 11.80 8.65 11.11
C ARG A 71 11.48 9.94 10.35
N LEU A 72 10.20 10.24 10.14
CA LEU A 72 9.73 11.42 9.41
C LEU A 72 8.47 11.95 10.08
N TRP A 73 8.46 12.04 11.41
CA TRP A 73 7.24 12.30 12.19
C TRP A 73 6.61 13.66 11.85
N TRP A 74 7.43 14.62 11.42
CA TRP A 74 6.99 15.93 10.91
C TRP A 74 6.31 15.87 9.53
N ARG A 75 6.56 14.83 8.73
CA ARG A 75 6.10 14.70 7.34
C ARG A 75 5.07 13.59 7.14
N VAL A 76 5.13 12.51 7.91
CA VAL A 76 4.28 11.33 7.79
C VAL A 76 3.57 11.08 9.12
N ARG A 77 2.32 11.54 9.19
CA ARG A 77 1.42 11.42 10.35
C ARG A 77 0.39 10.31 10.22
N ARG A 78 0.44 9.52 9.15
CA ARG A 78 -0.56 8.49 8.86
C ARG A 78 0.11 7.20 8.44
N ARG A 79 -0.39 6.10 8.99
CA ARG A 79 -0.01 4.74 8.66
C ARG A 79 -1.19 4.02 8.04
N ILE A 80 -0.91 3.07 7.16
CA ILE A 80 -1.92 2.18 6.59
C ILE A 80 -1.78 0.85 7.31
N VAL A 81 -2.82 0.44 8.02
CA VAL A 81 -2.92 -0.89 8.62
C VAL A 81 -3.59 -1.79 7.61
N VAL A 82 -2.88 -2.81 7.15
CA VAL A 82 -3.38 -3.83 6.24
C VAL A 82 -3.60 -5.12 7.01
N LEU A 83 -4.78 -5.71 6.89
CA LEU A 83 -5.01 -7.08 7.32
C LEU A 83 -4.73 -8.00 6.13
N ALA A 84 -3.81 -8.93 6.34
CA ALA A 84 -3.43 -9.89 5.32
C ALA A 84 -3.31 -11.29 5.92
N PRO A 85 -3.52 -12.34 5.11
CA PRO A 85 -3.27 -13.72 5.53
C PRO A 85 -1.83 -13.94 6.01
N GLU A 86 -1.63 -14.90 6.92
CA GLU A 86 -0.31 -15.18 7.51
C GLU A 86 0.70 -15.71 6.50
N ASP A 87 0.23 -16.47 5.52
CA ASP A 87 1.00 -17.05 4.42
C ASP A 87 1.48 -16.00 3.40
N VAL A 88 0.89 -14.79 3.40
CA VAL A 88 1.32 -13.72 2.49
C VAL A 88 2.44 -12.89 3.12
N SER A 89 3.58 -12.85 2.44
CA SER A 89 4.74 -12.11 2.89
C SER A 89 4.51 -10.59 2.84
N LYS A 90 5.17 -9.84 3.75
CA LYS A 90 5.08 -8.38 3.75
C LYS A 90 5.61 -7.78 2.45
N THR A 91 6.60 -8.42 1.84
CA THR A 91 7.22 -7.97 0.59
C THR A 91 6.25 -8.11 -0.58
N ASP A 92 5.47 -9.20 -0.63
CA ASP A 92 4.51 -9.41 -1.71
C ASP A 92 3.33 -8.46 -1.61
N ILE A 93 2.85 -8.20 -0.39
CA ILE A 93 1.83 -7.16 -0.13
C ILE A 93 2.33 -5.81 -0.59
N ILE A 94 3.57 -5.43 -0.26
CA ILE A 94 4.16 -4.17 -0.72
C ILE A 94 4.20 -4.12 -2.25
N LYS A 95 4.62 -5.19 -2.95
CA LYS A 95 4.67 -5.19 -4.42
C LYS A 95 3.27 -5.11 -5.05
N ALA A 96 2.29 -5.82 -4.49
CA ALA A 96 0.91 -5.79 -4.96
C ALA A 96 0.29 -4.40 -4.79
N VAL A 97 0.43 -3.81 -3.60
CA VAL A 97 -0.03 -2.44 -3.29
C VAL A 97 0.66 -1.43 -4.21
N ALA A 98 1.97 -1.54 -4.45
CA ALA A 98 2.69 -0.64 -5.35
C ALA A 98 2.14 -0.70 -6.79
N THR A 99 1.79 -1.89 -7.26
CA THR A 99 1.22 -2.10 -8.59
C THR A 99 -0.13 -1.39 -8.73
N GLU A 100 -1.03 -1.56 -7.77
CA GLU A 100 -2.33 -0.87 -7.76
C GLU A 100 -2.20 0.64 -7.56
N LEU A 101 -1.26 1.06 -6.71
CA LEU A 101 -1.00 2.48 -6.44
C LEU A 101 -0.55 3.23 -7.69
N ARG A 102 0.28 2.60 -8.54
CA ARG A 102 0.66 3.17 -9.84
C ARG A 102 -0.54 3.37 -10.75
N LYS A 103 -1.50 2.44 -10.76
CA LYS A 103 -2.73 2.58 -11.56
C LYS A 103 -3.57 3.76 -11.06
N ILE A 104 -3.72 3.92 -9.74
CA ILE A 104 -4.42 5.05 -9.14
C ILE A 104 -3.72 6.37 -9.49
N ALA A 105 -2.41 6.45 -9.30
CA ALA A 105 -1.64 7.66 -9.61
C ALA A 105 -1.69 8.03 -11.10
N ALA A 106 -1.58 7.03 -12.00
CA ALA A 106 -1.72 7.25 -13.43
C ALA A 106 -3.11 7.77 -13.81
N ALA A 107 -4.18 7.25 -13.20
CA ALA A 107 -5.54 7.73 -13.40
C ALA A 107 -5.76 9.17 -12.90
N ARG A 108 -5.04 9.60 -11.87
CA ARG A 108 -5.07 11.00 -11.40
C ARG A 108 -4.30 11.94 -12.34
N ARG A 109 -3.13 11.51 -12.85
CA ARG A 109 -2.33 12.33 -13.76
C ARG A 109 -3.06 12.64 -15.07
N LYS A 110 -3.85 11.70 -15.58
CA LYS A 110 -4.67 11.91 -16.80
C LYS A 110 -5.85 12.88 -16.60
N ARG A 111 -6.19 13.20 -15.35
CA ARG A 111 -7.31 14.08 -14.99
C ARG A 111 -6.89 15.54 -14.78
N SER A 112 -5.60 15.84 -14.85
CA SER A 112 -5.03 17.18 -14.75
C SER A 112 -4.46 17.59 -16.10
#